data_AF-A0A353MEX7-F1
#
_entry.id   AF-A0A353MEX7-F1
#
_cell.length_a   1.000
_cell.length_b   1.000
_cell.length_c   1.000
_cell.angle_alpha   90.00
_cell.angle_beta   90.00
_cell.angle_gamma   90.00
#
_symmetry.space_group_name_H-M   'P 1'
#
loop_
_entity.id
_entity.type
_entity.pdbx_description
1 polymer ?
#
loop_
_entity_poly.entity_id
_entity_poly.type
_entity_poly.pdbx_seq_one_letter_code
_entity_poly.pdbx_strand_id
1 'polypeptide(L)'
;MSFTSRVITINAVTVIITVLTLALCSRGGHLLMTLAGCAILILSSLACWALFRPAQRALQEIAGAMEKASQGDLSCRVEHAGAGDLARLGQAFNLMMGDWNKTMHQFFTVTDLVRNSVALVSATNDAMTAAAEDVALQATTIATASEEMSATSGDIARNCLYAAENAHKVTEETTSGADIVRNSARLMQNIAQRVTVTSTTVAGLGERSDQIGAIAGTIEDIADQTNLLALNAAIEAARAGETGRGFAVVADEVRALAERTTRATKEIDAMIKTIQTETRAAVGSMGEGVEQVNQGTAETCRSGEALAGILTMINDLTMQLSQIATAAEEQTATTHEITHNIQLITSVVNGNVDNARSTRTATSKLAEQVDQLHQLVGHFRLTDAMVWDQSFSTSIPTFDEQHKKLFAMVNELNEAMQHKRSKEAIGSVLSRLIAYTGSHFTAEEEAFRKTGYPEEAAHRKQHQDLVQQALALQEKFNSGEMLLTQEVIEFLQEWLVKHIKGTDNRYGAHLRKNNIS
;
A
#
# COMPACT_ATOMS: atom_id res chain seq x y z
N MET A 1 -5.68 -14.96 -80.68
CA MET A 1 -7.14 -14.69 -80.85
C MET A 1 -7.90 -15.55 -79.88
N SER A 2 -8.78 -14.96 -79.06
CA SER A 2 -9.67 -15.73 -78.20
C SER A 2 -10.54 -16.69 -79.04
N PHE A 3 -11.00 -17.78 -78.42
CA PHE A 3 -11.92 -18.73 -79.06
C PHE A 3 -13.17 -18.01 -79.61
N THR A 4 -13.70 -17.03 -78.88
CA THR A 4 -14.81 -16.16 -79.32
C THR A 4 -14.46 -15.35 -80.57
N SER A 5 -13.26 -14.77 -80.64
CA SER A 5 -12.79 -14.03 -81.80
C SER A 5 -12.68 -14.91 -83.05
N ARG A 6 -12.21 -16.17 -82.90
CA ARG A 6 -12.16 -17.16 -83.98
C ARG A 6 -13.54 -17.60 -84.46
N VAL A 7 -14.49 -17.80 -83.54
CA VAL A 7 -15.87 -18.19 -83.88
C VAL A 7 -16.61 -17.07 -84.61
N ILE A 8 -16.44 -15.82 -84.17
CA ILE A 8 -17.04 -14.64 -84.82
C ILE A 8 -16.47 -14.47 -86.23
N THR A 9 -15.14 -14.60 -86.41
CA THR A 9 -14.53 -14.50 -87.75
C THR A 9 -14.96 -15.64 -88.67
N ILE A 10 -15.01 -16.88 -88.18
CA ILE A 10 -15.46 -18.03 -88.98
C ILE A 10 -16.95 -17.87 -89.36
N ASN A 11 -17.81 -17.45 -88.43
CA ASN A 11 -19.23 -17.22 -88.73
C ASN A 11 -19.41 -16.07 -89.73
N ALA A 12 -18.74 -14.93 -89.54
CA ALA A 12 -18.79 -13.80 -90.46
C ALA A 12 -18.33 -14.18 -91.88
N VAL A 13 -17.22 -14.93 -92.01
CA VAL A 13 -16.74 -15.44 -93.30
C VAL A 13 -17.74 -16.43 -93.90
N THR A 14 -18.32 -17.34 -93.10
CA THR A 14 -19.32 -18.31 -93.56
C THR A 14 -20.59 -17.62 -94.05
N VAL A 15 -21.08 -16.60 -93.34
CA VAL A 15 -22.24 -15.79 -93.74
C VAL A 15 -21.95 -15.04 -95.03
N ILE A 16 -20.79 -14.38 -95.14
CA ILE A 16 -20.38 -13.65 -96.35
C ILE A 16 -20.33 -14.60 -97.56
N ILE A 17 -19.67 -15.75 -97.44
CA ILE A 17 -19.56 -16.74 -98.51
C ILE A 17 -20.94 -17.27 -98.91
N THR A 18 -21.80 -17.56 -97.93
CA THR A 18 -23.13 -18.13 -98.18
C THR A 18 -24.09 -17.12 -98.82
N VAL A 19 -24.02 -15.85 -98.42
CA VAL A 19 -24.79 -14.76 -99.06
C VAL A 19 -24.32 -14.51 -100.49
N LEU A 20 -23.00 -14.50 -100.74
CA LEU A 20 -22.43 -14.39 -102.09
C LEU A 20 -22.88 -15.53 -103.00
N THR A 21 -22.86 -16.78 -102.53
CA THR A 21 -23.28 -17.95 -103.32
C THR A 21 -24.80 -17.96 -103.58
N LEU A 22 -25.63 -17.58 -102.61
CA LEU A 22 -27.07 -17.40 -102.80
C LEU A 22 -27.40 -16.29 -103.81
N ALA A 23 -26.68 -15.16 -103.78
CA ALA A 23 -26.87 -14.05 -104.71
C ALA A 23 -26.46 -14.38 -106.15
N LEU A 24 -25.46 -15.24 -106.32
CA LEU A 24 -25.04 -15.76 -107.63
C LEU A 24 -26.03 -16.80 -108.18
N CYS A 25 -26.60 -17.66 -107.33
CA CYS A 25 -27.50 -18.74 -107.75
C CYS A 25 -28.97 -18.33 -107.98
N SER A 26 -29.44 -17.25 -107.35
CA SER A 26 -30.84 -16.79 -107.46
C SER A 26 -31.24 -16.33 -108.87
N ARG A 27 -30.27 -16.08 -109.76
CA ARG A 27 -30.47 -15.73 -111.18
C ARG A 27 -30.82 -16.93 -112.09
N GLY A 28 -30.69 -18.18 -111.62
CA GLY A 28 -30.73 -19.38 -112.48
C GLY A 28 -31.82 -20.45 -112.19
N GLY A 29 -32.79 -20.22 -111.30
CA GLY A 29 -33.87 -21.20 -111.06
C GLY A 29 -33.49 -22.46 -110.27
N HIS A 30 -32.42 -22.42 -109.46
CA HIS A 30 -31.92 -23.56 -108.68
C HIS A 30 -32.41 -23.56 -107.22
N LEU A 31 -33.66 -24.00 -106.98
CA LEU A 31 -34.29 -24.07 -105.65
C LEU A 31 -33.51 -24.92 -104.62
N LEU A 32 -32.78 -25.94 -105.08
CA LEU A 32 -32.03 -26.86 -104.21
C LEU A 32 -30.77 -26.21 -103.60
N MET A 33 -30.11 -25.31 -104.35
CA MET A 33 -28.94 -24.57 -103.86
C MET A 33 -29.32 -23.45 -102.89
N THR A 34 -30.46 -22.81 -103.09
CA THR A 34 -30.96 -21.79 -102.15
C THR A 34 -31.35 -22.42 -100.81
N LEU A 35 -31.98 -23.61 -100.82
CA LEU A 35 -32.27 -24.38 -99.60
C LEU A 35 -31.00 -24.81 -98.86
N ALA A 36 -29.97 -25.28 -99.57
CA ALA A 36 -28.68 -25.65 -98.98
C ALA A 36 -27.95 -24.45 -98.35
N GLY A 37 -27.97 -23.28 -99.01
CA GLY A 37 -27.41 -22.05 -98.46
C GLY A 37 -28.15 -21.58 -97.20
N CYS A 38 -29.48 -21.65 -97.18
CA CYS A 38 -30.27 -21.36 -95.98
C CYS A 38 -29.94 -22.33 -94.83
N ALA A 39 -29.77 -23.62 -95.11
CA ALA A 39 -29.39 -24.61 -94.10
C ALA A 39 -28.00 -24.33 -93.51
N ILE A 40 -27.02 -23.92 -94.32
CA ILE A 40 -25.68 -23.53 -93.86
C ILE A 40 -25.74 -22.26 -93.00
N LEU A 41 -26.55 -21.25 -93.38
CA LEU A 41 -26.77 -20.06 -92.57
C LEU A 41 -27.43 -20.38 -91.23
N ILE A 42 -28.42 -21.27 -91.21
CA ILE A 42 -29.08 -21.71 -89.97
C ILE A 42 -28.10 -22.49 -89.10
N LEU A 43 -27.36 -23.45 -89.66
CA LEU A 43 -26.40 -24.28 -88.90
C LEU A 43 -25.21 -23.45 -88.38
N SER A 44 -24.69 -22.50 -89.17
CA SER A 44 -23.63 -21.60 -88.73
C SER A 44 -24.11 -20.63 -87.65
N SER A 45 -25.32 -20.09 -87.78
CA SER A 45 -25.94 -19.23 -86.76
C SER A 45 -26.22 -20.02 -85.48
N LEU A 46 -26.71 -21.27 -85.59
CA LEU A 46 -26.95 -22.17 -84.47
C LEU A 46 -25.64 -22.57 -83.78
N ALA A 47 -24.58 -22.84 -84.52
CA ALA A 47 -23.26 -23.13 -83.99
C ALA A 47 -22.64 -21.91 -83.28
N CYS A 48 -22.78 -20.70 -83.86
CA CYS A 48 -22.33 -19.47 -83.22
C CYS A 48 -23.12 -19.21 -81.94
N TRP A 49 -24.44 -19.38 -81.95
CA TRP A 49 -25.26 -19.28 -80.76
C TRP A 49 -24.86 -20.30 -79.69
N ALA A 50 -24.67 -21.58 -80.07
CA ALA A 50 -24.27 -22.65 -79.14
C ALA A 50 -22.89 -22.41 -78.50
N LEU A 51 -21.95 -21.80 -79.23
CA LEU A 51 -20.61 -21.47 -78.72
C LEU A 51 -20.57 -20.15 -77.93
N PHE A 52 -21.45 -19.19 -78.24
CA PHE A 52 -21.50 -17.89 -77.55
C PHE A 52 -22.35 -17.92 -76.27
N ARG A 53 -23.38 -18.77 -76.23
CA ARG A 53 -24.29 -18.91 -75.08
C ARG A 53 -23.56 -19.24 -73.76
N PRO A 54 -22.55 -20.13 -73.71
CA PRO A 54 -21.78 -20.37 -72.49
C PRO A 54 -20.96 -19.15 -72.06
N ALA A 55 -20.37 -18.41 -73.00
CA ALA A 55 -19.58 -17.22 -72.71
C ALA A 55 -20.46 -16.07 -72.18
N GLN A 56 -21.64 -15.86 -72.76
CA GLN A 56 -22.61 -14.88 -72.28
C GLN A 56 -23.11 -15.22 -70.87
N ARG A 57 -23.38 -16.51 -70.58
CA ARG A 57 -23.77 -16.96 -69.23
C ARG A 57 -22.66 -16.72 -68.21
N ALA A 58 -21.42 -17.11 -68.52
CA ALA A 58 -20.28 -16.88 -67.63
C ALA A 58 -20.07 -15.38 -67.34
N LEU A 59 -20.22 -14.51 -68.35
CA LEU A 59 -20.12 -13.06 -68.15
C LEU A 59 -21.27 -12.51 -67.31
N GLN A 60 -22.50 -13.01 -67.48
CA GLN A 60 -23.65 -12.64 -66.65
C GLN A 60 -23.47 -13.09 -65.19
N GLU A 61 -22.91 -14.27 -64.95
CA GLU A 61 -22.59 -14.73 -63.59
C GLU A 61 -21.52 -13.88 -62.93
N ILE A 62 -20.43 -13.56 -63.64
CA ILE A 62 -19.39 -12.66 -63.12
C ILE A 62 -19.97 -11.27 -62.84
N ALA A 63 -20.77 -10.72 -63.76
CA ALA A 63 -21.40 -9.41 -63.57
C ALA A 63 -22.38 -9.40 -62.38
N GLY A 64 -23.19 -10.44 -62.23
CA GLY A 64 -24.10 -10.58 -61.09
C GLY A 64 -23.36 -10.76 -59.76
N ALA A 65 -22.24 -11.49 -59.75
CA ALA A 65 -21.39 -11.60 -58.57
C ALA A 65 -20.73 -10.25 -58.22
N MET A 66 -20.27 -9.49 -59.22
CA MET A 66 -19.75 -8.13 -59.00
C MET A 66 -20.83 -7.17 -58.49
N GLU A 67 -22.07 -7.29 -58.97
CA GLU A 67 -23.19 -6.49 -58.48
C GLU A 67 -23.49 -6.79 -57.00
N LYS A 68 -23.52 -8.07 -56.62
CA LYS A 68 -23.62 -8.49 -55.21
C LYS A 68 -22.46 -7.97 -54.36
N ALA A 69 -21.22 -8.10 -54.84
CA ALA A 69 -20.05 -7.56 -54.16
C ALA A 69 -20.15 -6.05 -53.95
N SER A 70 -20.66 -5.30 -54.94
CA SER A 70 -20.85 -3.84 -54.84
C SER A 70 -21.90 -3.44 -53.81
N GLN A 71 -22.84 -4.34 -53.49
CA GLN A 71 -23.85 -4.16 -52.43
C GLN A 71 -23.32 -4.58 -51.05
N GLY A 72 -22.04 -4.98 -50.95
CA GLY A 72 -21.41 -5.41 -49.71
C GLY A 72 -21.44 -6.92 -49.47
N ASP A 73 -21.91 -7.74 -50.42
CA ASP A 73 -21.87 -9.18 -50.29
C ASP A 73 -20.49 -9.74 -50.67
N LEU A 74 -19.61 -9.85 -49.66
CA LEU A 74 -18.27 -10.43 -49.81
C LEU A 74 -18.27 -11.96 -49.82
N SER A 75 -19.43 -12.59 -49.56
CA SER A 75 -19.60 -14.04 -49.62
C SER A 75 -19.73 -14.55 -51.06
N CYS A 76 -20.05 -13.66 -52.02
CA CYS A 76 -20.33 -14.06 -53.38
C CYS A 76 -19.12 -14.70 -54.09
N ARG A 77 -19.36 -15.74 -54.87
CA ARG A 77 -18.37 -16.45 -55.68
C ARG A 77 -18.92 -16.73 -57.06
N VAL A 78 -18.03 -16.83 -58.05
CA VAL A 78 -18.34 -17.23 -59.42
C VAL A 78 -18.05 -18.73 -59.54
N GLU A 79 -19.10 -19.54 -59.72
CA GLU A 79 -18.99 -21.00 -59.86
C GLU A 79 -18.67 -21.43 -61.30
N HIS A 80 -19.31 -20.83 -62.31
CA HIS A 80 -19.19 -21.28 -63.71
C HIS A 80 -18.54 -20.20 -64.58
N ALA A 81 -17.24 -20.01 -64.41
CA ALA A 81 -16.47 -19.02 -65.17
C ALA A 81 -16.15 -19.44 -66.63
N GLY A 82 -16.75 -20.53 -67.14
CA GLY A 82 -16.48 -21.03 -68.49
C GLY A 82 -15.07 -21.59 -68.66
N ALA A 83 -14.49 -21.44 -69.86
CA ALA A 83 -13.13 -21.89 -70.17
C ALA A 83 -12.27 -20.75 -70.75
N GLY A 84 -10.94 -20.82 -70.58
CA GLY A 84 -10.01 -19.80 -71.09
C GLY A 84 -9.97 -18.54 -70.23
N ASP A 85 -9.99 -17.37 -70.85
CA ASP A 85 -9.80 -16.09 -70.13
C ASP A 85 -10.95 -15.72 -69.17
N LEU A 86 -12.18 -16.16 -69.46
CA LEU A 86 -13.31 -15.98 -68.55
C LEU A 86 -13.12 -16.80 -67.27
N ALA A 87 -12.55 -18.00 -67.37
CA ALA A 87 -12.25 -18.83 -66.21
C ALA A 87 -11.20 -18.18 -65.30
N ARG A 88 -10.16 -17.59 -65.91
CA ARG A 88 -9.13 -16.81 -65.21
C ARG A 88 -9.72 -15.58 -64.53
N LEU A 89 -10.66 -14.89 -65.17
CA LEU A 89 -11.34 -13.72 -64.59
C LEU A 89 -12.19 -14.13 -63.37
N GLY A 90 -12.98 -15.18 -63.47
CA GLY A 90 -13.77 -15.69 -62.34
C GLY A 90 -12.90 -16.17 -61.18
N GLN A 91 -11.77 -16.82 -61.46
CA GLN A 91 -10.80 -17.21 -60.43
C GLN A 91 -10.15 -15.99 -59.75
N ALA A 92 -9.72 -14.99 -60.53
CA ALA A 92 -9.16 -13.75 -59.98
C ALA A 92 -10.18 -13.00 -59.11
N PHE A 93 -11.45 -12.96 -59.54
CA PHE A 93 -12.55 -12.42 -58.73
C PHE A 93 -12.70 -13.20 -57.41
N ASN A 94 -12.76 -14.53 -57.45
CA ASN A 94 -12.89 -15.35 -56.24
C ASN A 94 -11.72 -15.18 -55.27
N LEU A 95 -10.47 -15.08 -55.77
CA LEU A 95 -9.29 -14.79 -54.94
C LEU A 95 -9.42 -13.42 -54.27
N MET A 96 -9.78 -12.39 -55.04
CA MET A 96 -10.04 -11.05 -54.51
C MET A 96 -11.12 -11.08 -53.42
N MET A 97 -12.27 -11.70 -53.66
CA MET A 97 -13.34 -11.79 -52.67
C MET A 97 -12.92 -12.57 -51.42
N GLY A 98 -12.07 -13.59 -51.56
CA GLY A 98 -11.45 -14.29 -50.44
C GLY A 98 -10.55 -13.39 -49.58
N ASP A 99 -9.68 -12.60 -50.21
CA ASP A 99 -8.80 -11.67 -49.51
C ASP A 99 -9.58 -10.54 -48.82
N TRP A 100 -10.63 -9.99 -49.46
CA TRP A 100 -11.53 -9.00 -48.87
C TRP A 100 -12.28 -9.56 -47.66
N ASN A 101 -12.79 -10.79 -47.78
CA ASN A 101 -13.45 -11.47 -46.68
C ASN A 101 -12.52 -11.67 -45.47
N LYS A 102 -11.30 -12.17 -45.70
CA LYS A 102 -10.28 -12.33 -44.65
C LYS A 102 -9.91 -10.99 -43.99
N THR A 103 -9.76 -9.95 -44.80
CA THR A 103 -9.43 -8.60 -44.32
C THR A 103 -10.54 -8.05 -43.42
N MET A 104 -11.81 -8.23 -43.82
CA MET A 104 -12.95 -7.78 -42.99
C MET A 104 -13.06 -8.59 -41.69
N HIS A 105 -12.82 -9.90 -41.70
CA HIS A 105 -12.73 -10.69 -40.46
C HIS A 105 -11.67 -10.12 -39.51
N GLN A 106 -10.46 -9.88 -40.00
CA GLN A 106 -9.39 -9.28 -39.21
C GLN A 106 -9.77 -7.89 -38.68
N PHE A 107 -10.48 -7.10 -39.48
CA PHE A 107 -10.96 -5.78 -39.08
C PHE A 107 -11.95 -5.85 -37.89
N PHE A 108 -12.92 -6.75 -37.93
CA PHE A 108 -13.85 -6.96 -36.81
C PHE A 108 -13.10 -7.40 -35.55
N THR A 109 -12.17 -8.36 -35.66
CA THR A 109 -11.33 -8.80 -34.53
C THR A 109 -10.55 -7.66 -33.89
N VAL A 110 -9.88 -6.82 -34.69
CA VAL A 110 -9.14 -5.66 -34.18
C VAL A 110 -10.08 -4.64 -33.54
N THR A 111 -11.24 -4.39 -34.15
CA THR A 111 -12.23 -3.43 -33.63
C THR A 111 -12.75 -3.84 -32.25
N ASP A 112 -13.02 -5.14 -32.04
CA ASP A 112 -13.44 -5.66 -30.73
C ASP A 112 -12.32 -5.61 -29.70
N LEU A 113 -11.07 -5.90 -30.10
CA LEU A 113 -9.91 -5.77 -29.21
C LEU A 113 -9.74 -4.32 -28.74
N VAL A 114 -9.89 -3.35 -29.64
CA VAL A 114 -9.82 -1.92 -29.29
C VAL A 114 -10.97 -1.54 -28.36
N ARG A 115 -12.21 -2.03 -28.62
CA ARG A 115 -13.37 -1.82 -27.71
C ARG A 115 -13.06 -2.29 -26.29
N ASN A 116 -12.53 -3.51 -26.15
CA ASN A 116 -12.19 -4.08 -24.84
C ASN A 116 -11.08 -3.28 -24.15
N SER A 117 -10.08 -2.83 -24.91
CA SER A 117 -9.00 -1.98 -24.39
C SER A 117 -9.53 -0.64 -23.87
N VAL A 118 -10.49 -0.01 -24.57
CA VAL A 118 -11.14 1.23 -24.13
C VAL A 118 -11.88 1.03 -22.80
N ALA A 119 -12.62 -0.07 -22.65
CA ALA A 119 -13.31 -0.39 -21.40
C ALA A 119 -12.33 -0.58 -20.24
N LEU A 120 -11.21 -1.27 -20.47
CA LEU A 120 -10.16 -1.46 -19.47
C LEU A 120 -9.51 -0.13 -19.04
N VAL A 121 -9.18 0.74 -20.00
CA VAL A 121 -8.62 2.06 -19.70
C VAL A 121 -9.63 2.90 -18.92
N SER A 122 -10.93 2.85 -19.26
CA SER A 122 -11.97 3.54 -18.50
C SER A 122 -12.05 3.07 -17.04
N ALA A 123 -12.07 1.75 -16.81
CA ALA A 123 -12.12 1.19 -15.46
C ALA A 123 -10.87 1.56 -14.64
N THR A 124 -9.69 1.50 -15.27
CA THR A 124 -8.42 1.91 -14.65
C THR A 124 -8.42 3.39 -14.28
N ASN A 125 -9.01 4.23 -15.13
CA ASN A 125 -9.11 5.67 -14.92
C ASN A 125 -10.06 6.03 -13.77
N ASP A 126 -11.15 5.30 -13.61
CA ASP A 126 -12.06 5.46 -12.46
C ASP A 126 -11.36 5.06 -11.16
N ALA A 127 -10.64 3.94 -11.15
CA ALA A 127 -9.82 3.53 -10.00
C ALA A 127 -8.73 4.57 -9.65
N MET A 128 -8.09 5.16 -10.67
CA MET A 128 -7.10 6.23 -10.48
C MET A 128 -7.72 7.49 -9.87
N THR A 129 -8.95 7.83 -10.26
CA THR A 129 -9.68 8.98 -9.69
C THR A 129 -9.96 8.75 -8.21
N ALA A 130 -10.49 7.58 -7.85
CA ALA A 130 -10.77 7.21 -6.45
C ALA A 130 -9.48 7.22 -5.60
N ALA A 131 -8.40 6.63 -6.11
CA ALA A 131 -7.11 6.63 -5.42
C ALA A 131 -6.56 8.07 -5.22
N ALA A 132 -6.76 8.97 -6.17
CA ALA A 132 -6.35 10.36 -6.04
C ALA A 132 -7.15 11.08 -4.92
N GLU A 133 -8.45 10.82 -4.80
CA GLU A 133 -9.29 11.35 -3.72
C GLU A 133 -8.84 10.84 -2.34
N ASP A 134 -8.51 9.55 -2.23
CA ASP A 134 -7.98 8.97 -0.99
C ASP A 134 -6.64 9.60 -0.57
N VAL A 135 -5.73 9.83 -1.52
CA VAL A 135 -4.46 10.52 -1.25
C VAL A 135 -4.69 11.97 -0.85
N ALA A 136 -5.66 12.68 -1.44
CA ALA A 136 -6.02 14.04 -1.03
C ALA A 136 -6.50 14.10 0.43
N LEU A 137 -7.31 13.12 0.84
CA LEU A 137 -7.81 13.03 2.21
C LEU A 137 -6.68 12.74 3.19
N GLN A 138 -5.78 11.80 2.87
CA GLN A 138 -4.59 11.54 3.69
C GLN A 138 -3.67 12.76 3.78
N ALA A 139 -3.42 13.45 2.67
CA ALA A 139 -2.62 14.68 2.65
C ALA A 139 -3.20 15.73 3.62
N THR A 140 -4.52 15.88 3.65
CA THR A 140 -5.20 16.78 4.59
C THR A 140 -5.00 16.35 6.05
N THR A 141 -5.15 15.06 6.35
CA THR A 141 -4.92 14.54 7.71
C THR A 141 -3.47 14.75 8.17
N ILE A 142 -2.49 14.50 7.31
CA ILE A 142 -1.08 14.71 7.64
C ILE A 142 -0.80 16.21 7.81
N ALA A 143 -1.45 17.09 7.06
CA ALA A 143 -1.30 18.55 7.22
C ALA A 143 -1.75 18.98 8.62
N THR A 144 -2.93 18.54 9.06
CA THR A 144 -3.44 18.83 10.40
C THR A 144 -2.50 18.29 11.48
N ALA A 145 -2.06 17.04 11.36
CA ALA A 145 -1.11 16.46 12.32
C ALA A 145 0.23 17.22 12.37
N SER A 146 0.67 17.76 11.23
CA SER A 146 1.88 18.59 11.15
C SER A 146 1.67 19.93 11.85
N GLU A 147 0.51 20.58 11.68
CA GLU A 147 0.19 21.82 12.42
C GLU A 147 0.18 21.58 13.94
N GLU A 148 -0.44 20.49 14.41
CA GLU A 148 -0.44 20.10 15.83
C GLU A 148 0.97 19.80 16.35
N MET A 149 1.80 19.12 15.56
CA MET A 149 3.19 18.83 15.91
C MET A 149 4.04 20.10 16.01
N SER A 150 3.83 21.07 15.11
CA SER A 150 4.50 22.38 15.16
C SER A 150 4.11 23.16 16.42
N ALA A 151 2.82 23.21 16.73
CA ALA A 151 2.31 23.86 17.94
C ALA A 151 2.90 23.22 19.21
N THR A 152 2.88 21.89 19.29
CA THR A 152 3.42 21.13 20.43
C THR A 152 4.92 21.31 20.59
N SER A 153 5.68 21.33 19.49
CA SER A 153 7.12 21.58 19.52
C SER A 153 7.42 23.00 20.04
N GLY A 154 6.62 23.99 19.63
CA GLY A 154 6.69 25.35 20.17
C GLY A 154 6.37 25.43 21.67
N ASP A 155 5.40 24.65 22.16
CA ASP A 155 5.11 24.53 23.59
C ASP A 155 6.26 23.88 24.36
N ILE A 156 6.89 22.83 23.83
CA ILE A 156 8.04 22.17 24.43
C ILE A 156 9.21 23.16 24.58
N ALA A 157 9.53 23.91 23.52
CA ALA A 157 10.60 24.92 23.56
C ALA A 157 10.33 25.99 24.63
N ARG A 158 9.10 26.51 24.70
CA ARG A 158 8.69 27.47 25.75
C ARG A 158 8.79 26.90 27.15
N ASN A 159 8.35 25.66 27.35
CA ASN A 159 8.43 24.98 28.65
C ASN A 159 9.88 24.75 29.09
N CYS A 160 10.78 24.47 28.14
CA CYS A 160 12.21 24.36 28.43
C CYS A 160 12.81 25.70 28.87
N LEU A 161 12.45 26.80 28.21
CA LEU A 161 12.87 28.15 28.62
C LEU A 161 12.37 28.50 30.02
N TYR A 162 11.10 28.21 30.31
CA TYR A 162 10.52 28.42 31.64
C TYR A 162 11.20 27.58 32.72
N ALA A 163 11.48 26.31 32.43
CA ALA A 163 12.19 25.42 33.34
C ALA A 163 13.64 25.89 33.57
N ALA A 164 14.31 26.43 32.55
CA ALA A 164 15.66 26.98 32.67
C ALA A 164 15.69 28.25 33.54
N GLU A 165 14.68 29.11 33.43
CA GLU A 165 14.53 30.28 34.31
C GLU A 165 14.33 29.85 35.78
N ASN A 166 13.51 28.81 36.02
CA ASN A 166 13.33 28.27 37.36
C ASN A 166 14.62 27.62 37.89
N ALA A 167 15.36 26.90 37.06
CA ALA A 167 16.67 26.35 37.42
C ALA A 167 17.66 27.47 37.83
N HIS A 168 17.62 28.62 37.14
CA HIS A 168 18.41 29.80 37.53
C HIS A 168 18.02 30.32 38.91
N LYS A 169 16.72 30.45 39.22
CA LYS A 169 16.23 30.87 40.55
C LYS A 169 16.68 29.91 41.65
N VAL A 170 16.58 28.60 41.41
CA VAL A 170 17.06 27.59 42.37
C VAL A 170 18.58 27.69 42.56
N THR A 171 19.34 28.00 41.50
CA THR A 171 20.79 28.23 41.59
C THR A 171 21.11 29.41 42.51
N GLU A 172 20.40 30.53 42.37
CA GLU A 172 20.56 31.71 43.24
C GLU A 172 20.25 31.38 44.70
N GLU A 173 19.10 30.74 44.97
CA GLU A 173 18.70 30.36 46.32
C GLU A 173 19.68 29.36 46.97
N THR A 174 20.14 28.37 46.20
CA THR A 174 21.11 27.36 46.69
C THR A 174 22.47 27.99 46.96
N THR A 175 22.91 28.93 46.12
CA THR A 175 24.16 29.68 46.32
C THR A 175 24.09 30.53 47.59
N SER A 176 22.99 31.26 47.77
CA SER A 176 22.72 32.02 49.00
C SER A 176 22.71 31.11 50.23
N GLY A 177 22.04 29.95 50.15
CA GLY A 177 22.04 28.93 51.20
C GLY A 177 23.45 28.42 51.53
N ALA A 178 24.28 28.17 50.52
CA ALA A 178 25.66 27.72 50.70
C ALA A 178 26.51 28.77 51.42
N ASP A 179 26.32 30.06 51.13
CA ASP A 179 27.00 31.16 51.83
C ASP A 179 26.55 31.28 53.29
N ILE A 180 25.26 31.11 53.58
CA ILE A 180 24.73 31.09 54.96
C ILE A 180 25.35 29.94 55.76
N VAL A 181 25.42 28.74 55.17
CA VAL A 181 26.04 27.55 55.79
C VAL A 181 27.54 27.79 56.05
N ARG A 182 28.26 28.35 55.06
CA ARG A 182 29.69 28.67 55.20
C ARG A 182 29.94 29.73 56.27
N ASN A 183 29.06 30.73 56.41
CA ASN A 183 29.12 31.69 57.52
C ASN A 183 28.84 31.02 58.87
N SER A 184 27.84 30.14 58.94
CA SER A 184 27.49 29.40 60.16
C SER A 184 28.65 28.54 60.67
N ALA A 185 29.36 27.84 59.78
CA ALA A 185 30.56 27.07 60.14
C ALA A 185 31.66 27.96 60.74
N ARG A 186 31.88 29.14 60.16
CA ARG A 186 32.85 30.12 60.68
C ARG A 186 32.44 30.65 62.06
N LEU A 187 31.15 30.91 62.27
CA LEU A 187 30.62 31.32 63.57
C LEU A 187 30.81 30.22 64.62
N MET A 188 30.57 28.96 64.28
CA MET A 188 30.82 27.84 65.19
C MET A 188 32.31 27.72 65.57
N GLN A 189 33.23 27.84 64.61
CA GLN A 189 34.67 27.88 64.93
C GLN A 189 35.03 29.02 65.88
N ASN A 190 34.47 30.21 65.67
CA ASN A 190 34.68 31.35 66.58
C ASN A 190 34.13 31.06 67.99
N ILE A 191 32.97 30.39 68.09
CA ILE A 191 32.41 29.97 69.38
C ILE A 191 33.34 28.97 70.07
N ALA A 192 33.82 27.93 69.37
CA ALA A 192 34.75 26.95 69.93
C ALA A 192 36.02 27.62 70.48
N GLN A 193 36.57 28.60 69.75
CA GLN A 193 37.72 29.37 70.19
C GLN A 193 37.40 30.20 71.46
N ARG A 194 36.25 30.89 71.50
CA ARG A 194 35.85 31.68 72.67
C ARG A 194 35.59 30.81 73.90
N VAL A 195 34.95 29.65 73.74
CA VAL A 195 34.74 28.68 74.83
C VAL A 195 36.09 28.18 75.34
N THR A 196 37.02 27.84 74.45
CA THR A 196 38.38 27.40 74.82
C THR A 196 39.12 28.47 75.64
N VAL A 197 39.10 29.73 75.20
CA VAL A 197 39.71 30.85 75.95
C VAL A 197 39.06 31.04 77.31
N THR A 198 37.73 30.91 77.39
CA THR A 198 37.00 31.02 78.65
C THR A 198 37.37 29.86 79.59
N SER A 199 37.49 28.64 79.07
CA SER A 199 37.93 27.46 79.81
C SER A 199 39.32 27.66 80.40
N THR A 200 40.26 28.22 79.65
CA THR A 200 41.61 28.55 80.16
C THR A 200 41.57 29.60 81.28
N THR A 201 40.70 30.61 81.14
CA THR A 201 40.54 31.66 82.16
C THR A 201 39.97 31.10 83.47
N VAL A 202 38.95 30.25 83.36
CA VAL A 202 38.33 29.57 84.50
C VAL A 202 39.32 28.59 85.15
N ALA A 203 40.08 27.84 84.36
CA ALA A 203 41.16 26.98 84.89
C ALA A 203 42.20 27.79 85.69
N GLY A 204 42.58 28.98 85.20
CA GLY A 204 43.46 29.89 85.93
C GLY A 204 42.86 30.44 87.24
N LEU A 205 41.53 30.59 87.33
CA LEU A 205 40.86 30.89 88.60
C LEU A 205 41.01 29.73 89.60
N GLY A 206 40.88 28.49 89.11
CA GLY A 206 41.08 27.29 89.93
C GLY A 206 42.49 27.20 90.52
N GLU A 207 43.51 27.49 89.72
CA GLU A 207 44.90 27.54 90.19
C GLU A 207 45.12 28.63 91.25
N ARG A 208 44.51 29.82 91.08
CA ARG A 208 44.56 30.88 92.09
C ARG A 208 43.81 30.49 93.37
N SER A 209 42.69 29.79 93.26
CA SER A 209 41.97 29.25 94.42
C SER A 209 42.79 28.20 95.16
N ASP A 210 43.54 27.34 94.47
CA ASP A 210 44.48 26.40 95.09
C ASP A 210 45.57 27.13 95.89
N GLN A 211 46.12 28.22 95.35
CA GLN A 211 47.09 29.07 96.05
C GLN A 211 46.48 29.72 97.30
N ILE A 212 45.25 30.24 97.23
CA ILE A 212 44.56 30.83 98.38
C ILE A 212 44.26 29.76 99.44
N GLY A 213 43.87 28.55 99.04
CA GLY A 213 43.66 27.42 99.96
C GLY A 213 44.93 27.06 100.72
N ALA A 214 46.08 27.03 100.06
CA ALA A 214 47.37 26.80 100.71
C ALA A 214 47.73 27.91 101.73
N ILE A 215 47.43 29.17 101.40
CA ILE A 215 47.62 30.30 102.33
C ILE A 215 46.67 30.18 103.52
N ALA A 216 45.40 29.86 103.30
CA ALA A 216 44.40 29.69 104.36
C ALA A 216 44.81 28.57 105.34
N GLY A 217 45.31 27.45 104.83
CA GLY A 217 45.87 26.36 105.66
C GLY A 217 47.10 26.82 106.46
N THR A 218 47.99 27.60 105.86
CA THR A 218 49.15 28.17 106.58
C THR A 218 48.71 29.12 107.70
N ILE A 219 47.66 29.92 107.49
CA ILE A 219 47.12 30.82 108.53
C ILE A 219 46.45 30.01 109.64
N GLU A 220 45.74 28.93 109.31
CA GLU A 220 45.18 28.00 110.29
C GLU A 220 46.29 27.39 111.17
N ASP A 221 47.37 26.91 110.57
CA ASP A 221 48.54 26.38 111.29
C ASP A 221 49.16 27.44 112.22
N ILE A 222 49.30 28.69 111.77
CA ILE A 222 49.80 29.81 112.58
C ILE A 222 48.83 30.12 113.73
N ALA A 223 47.53 30.11 113.48
CA ALA A 223 46.51 30.36 114.50
C ALA A 223 46.53 29.27 115.57
N ASP A 224 46.63 28.00 115.18
CA ASP A 224 46.73 26.87 116.11
C ASP A 224 48.03 26.92 116.94
N GLN A 225 49.16 27.28 116.32
CA GLN A 225 50.42 27.54 117.04
C GLN A 225 50.28 28.71 118.02
N THR A 226 49.61 29.79 117.61
CA THR A 226 49.35 30.97 118.45
C THR A 226 48.45 30.61 119.63
N ASN A 227 47.44 29.78 119.42
CA ASN A 227 46.54 29.27 120.45
C ASN A 227 47.31 28.44 121.49
N LEU A 228 48.21 27.55 121.04
CA LEU A 228 49.10 26.77 121.91
C LEU A 228 50.08 27.64 122.70
N LEU A 229 50.69 28.65 122.05
CA LEU A 229 51.57 29.61 122.71
C LEU A 229 50.82 30.43 123.76
N ALA A 230 49.61 30.89 123.44
CA ALA A 230 48.75 31.65 124.35
C ALA A 230 48.30 30.80 125.54
N LEU A 231 47.97 29.53 125.32
CA LEU A 231 47.65 28.58 126.38
C LEU A 231 48.84 28.38 127.34
N ASN A 232 50.05 28.19 126.80
CA ASN A 232 51.27 28.08 127.59
C ASN A 232 51.55 29.36 128.39
N ALA A 233 51.33 30.52 127.79
CA ALA A 233 51.47 31.82 128.47
C ALA A 233 50.43 32.02 129.59
N ALA A 234 49.18 31.61 129.37
CA ALA A 234 48.11 31.67 130.38
C ALA A 234 48.42 30.76 131.58
N ILE A 235 48.94 29.54 131.31
CA ILE A 235 49.40 28.61 132.35
C ILE A 235 50.52 29.24 133.19
N GLU A 236 51.54 29.83 132.55
CA GLU A 236 52.67 30.42 133.26
C GLU A 236 52.27 31.71 134.02
N ALA A 237 51.34 32.49 133.48
CA ALA A 237 50.76 33.66 134.15
C ALA A 237 49.94 33.28 135.40
N ALA A 238 49.16 32.19 135.33
CA ALA A 238 48.47 31.63 136.49
C ALA A 238 49.44 31.13 137.57
N ARG A 239 50.59 30.58 137.13
CA ARG A 239 51.68 30.10 138.01
C ARG A 239 52.39 31.23 138.77
N ALA A 240 52.45 32.42 138.19
CA ALA A 240 53.06 33.62 138.77
C ALA A 240 52.15 34.39 139.77
N GLY A 241 50.93 33.90 140.05
CA GLY A 241 50.04 34.46 141.09
C GLY A 241 49.58 35.90 140.80
N GLU A 242 49.49 36.75 141.84
CA GLU A 242 49.02 38.16 141.73
C GLU A 242 49.87 39.01 140.77
N THR A 243 51.17 38.75 140.65
CA THR A 243 52.08 39.46 139.71
C THR A 243 51.85 39.10 138.24
N GLY A 244 51.24 37.93 137.94
CA GLY A 244 50.98 37.46 136.58
C GLY A 244 49.60 37.84 136.03
N ARG A 245 48.75 38.48 136.84
CA ARG A 245 47.33 38.69 136.55
C ARG A 245 47.08 39.54 135.29
N GLY A 246 47.91 40.56 135.03
CA GLY A 246 47.85 41.35 133.80
C GLY A 246 48.28 40.55 132.55
N PHE A 247 49.25 39.65 132.69
CA PHE A 247 49.69 38.75 131.62
C PHE A 247 48.65 37.66 131.30
N ALA A 248 47.95 37.14 132.32
CA ALA A 248 46.90 36.13 132.13
C ALA A 248 45.76 36.66 131.24
N VAL A 249 45.32 37.92 131.47
CA VAL A 249 44.27 38.55 130.66
C VAL A 249 44.71 38.71 129.19
N VAL A 250 45.97 39.11 128.96
CA VAL A 250 46.50 39.21 127.59
C VAL A 250 46.60 37.83 126.93
N ALA A 251 47.05 36.82 127.67
CA ALA A 251 47.15 35.45 127.15
C ALA A 251 45.78 34.87 126.78
N ASP A 252 44.74 35.08 127.59
CA ASP A 252 43.38 34.68 127.28
C ASP A 252 42.79 35.43 126.07
N GLU A 253 43.09 36.73 125.91
CA GLU A 253 42.66 37.52 124.75
C GLU A 253 43.36 37.04 123.46
N VAL A 254 44.67 36.72 123.52
CA VAL A 254 45.41 36.13 122.39
C VAL A 254 44.87 34.74 122.05
N ARG A 255 44.51 33.93 123.05
CA ARG A 255 43.89 32.61 122.86
C ARG A 255 42.54 32.73 122.16
N ALA A 256 41.68 33.63 122.64
CA ALA A 256 40.38 33.91 122.02
C ALA A 256 40.52 34.45 120.58
N LEU A 257 41.53 35.30 120.32
CA LEU A 257 41.84 35.78 118.98
C LEU A 257 42.30 34.64 118.07
N ALA A 258 43.18 33.75 118.55
CA ALA A 258 43.64 32.59 117.82
C ALA A 258 42.48 31.62 117.47
N GLU A 259 41.61 31.31 118.42
CA GLU A 259 40.39 30.50 118.17
C GLU A 259 39.42 31.16 117.17
N ARG A 260 39.31 32.50 117.17
CA ARG A 260 38.55 33.25 116.16
C ARG A 260 39.21 33.16 114.78
N THR A 261 40.55 33.25 114.71
CA THR A 261 41.30 33.12 113.47
C THR A 261 41.16 31.71 112.88
N THR A 262 41.35 30.65 113.66
CA THR A 262 41.17 29.24 113.21
C THR A 262 39.77 28.99 112.65
N ARG A 263 38.74 29.55 113.29
CA ARG A 263 37.35 29.42 112.80
C ARG A 263 37.15 30.14 111.46
N ALA A 264 37.65 31.37 111.35
CA ALA A 264 37.55 32.14 110.12
C ALA A 264 38.33 31.49 108.96
N THR A 265 39.52 30.93 109.22
CA THR A 265 40.28 30.18 108.19
C THR A 265 39.57 28.90 107.76
N LYS A 266 38.90 28.17 108.65
CA LYS A 266 38.07 27.02 108.27
C LYS A 266 36.88 27.40 107.38
N GLU A 267 36.23 28.52 107.68
CA GLU A 267 35.17 29.06 106.81
C GLU A 267 35.73 29.45 105.43
N ILE A 268 36.92 30.07 105.38
CA ILE A 268 37.62 30.40 104.13
C ILE A 268 37.99 29.12 103.36
N ASP A 269 38.56 28.10 104.01
CA ASP A 269 38.91 26.82 103.38
C ASP A 269 37.69 26.13 102.77
N ALA A 270 36.56 26.12 103.48
CA ALA A 270 35.30 25.58 102.95
C ALA A 270 34.79 26.35 101.71
N MET A 271 34.89 27.69 101.72
CA MET A 271 34.55 28.52 100.56
C MET A 271 35.50 28.24 99.38
N ILE A 272 36.81 28.12 99.62
CA ILE A 272 37.80 27.82 98.57
C ILE A 272 37.57 26.44 97.96
N LYS A 273 37.28 25.41 98.76
CA LYS A 273 36.93 24.07 98.28
C LYS A 273 35.69 24.07 97.39
N THR A 274 34.70 24.89 97.74
CA THR A 274 33.51 25.10 96.92
C THR A 274 33.88 25.72 95.57
N ILE A 275 34.66 26.81 95.59
CA ILE A 275 35.13 27.48 94.36
C ILE A 275 35.93 26.52 93.48
N GLN A 276 36.86 25.73 94.05
CA GLN A 276 37.65 24.74 93.30
C GLN A 276 36.75 23.71 92.61
N THR A 277 35.74 23.21 93.32
CA THR A 277 34.80 22.21 92.80
C THR A 277 33.97 22.78 91.66
N GLU A 278 33.38 23.96 91.84
CA GLU A 278 32.60 24.67 90.83
C GLU A 278 33.44 25.01 89.60
N THR A 279 34.69 25.44 89.81
CA THR A 279 35.62 25.77 88.72
C THR A 279 35.98 24.53 87.89
N ARG A 280 36.27 23.39 88.52
CA ARG A 280 36.53 22.13 87.79
C ARG A 280 35.31 21.67 87.00
N ALA A 281 34.13 21.76 87.60
CA ALA A 281 32.88 21.42 86.92
C ALA A 281 32.65 22.33 85.69
N ALA A 282 32.88 23.64 85.84
CA ALA A 282 32.77 24.60 84.73
C ALA A 282 33.76 24.30 83.59
N VAL A 283 35.02 23.97 83.89
CA VAL A 283 36.01 23.55 82.88
C VAL A 283 35.57 22.27 82.16
N GLY A 284 35.02 21.29 82.89
CA GLY A 284 34.47 20.06 82.31
C GLY A 284 33.34 20.33 81.32
N SER A 285 32.32 21.09 81.72
CA SER A 285 31.20 21.47 80.84
C SER A 285 31.65 22.32 79.65
N MET A 286 32.68 23.17 79.79
CA MET A 286 33.26 23.90 78.67
C MET A 286 33.95 22.97 77.68
N GLY A 287 34.64 21.93 78.15
CA GLY A 287 35.23 20.89 77.30
C GLY A 287 34.17 20.15 76.47
N GLU A 288 33.07 19.74 77.10
CA GLU A 288 31.91 19.15 76.41
C GLU A 288 31.30 20.13 75.39
N GLY A 289 31.21 21.42 75.74
CA GLY A 289 30.72 22.47 74.84
C GLY A 289 31.59 22.64 73.59
N VAL A 290 32.93 22.57 73.72
CA VAL A 290 33.84 22.59 72.56
C VAL A 290 33.60 21.39 71.65
N GLU A 291 33.44 20.21 72.22
CA GLU A 291 33.17 18.98 71.45
C GLU A 291 31.85 19.07 70.67
N GLN A 292 30.77 19.56 71.31
CA GLN A 292 29.48 19.77 70.64
C GLN A 292 29.58 20.78 69.49
N VAL A 293 30.35 21.86 69.65
CA VAL A 293 30.55 22.85 68.58
C VAL A 293 31.37 22.28 67.43
N ASN A 294 32.36 21.44 67.71
CA ASN A 294 33.13 20.73 66.67
C ASN A 294 32.21 19.80 65.85
N GLN A 295 31.34 19.05 66.51
CA GLN A 295 30.34 18.20 65.84
C GLN A 295 29.36 19.03 65.00
N GLY A 296 28.84 20.14 65.53
CA GLY A 296 27.99 21.06 64.79
C GLY A 296 28.69 21.67 63.56
N THR A 297 29.99 21.96 63.67
CA THR A 297 30.81 22.45 62.54
C THR A 297 30.92 21.39 61.45
N ALA A 298 31.15 20.12 61.82
CA ALA A 298 31.23 19.01 60.88
C ALA A 298 29.91 18.81 60.12
N GLU A 299 28.76 18.83 60.81
CA GLU A 299 27.43 18.73 60.18
C GLU A 299 27.11 19.92 59.26
N THR A 300 27.55 21.12 59.64
CA THR A 300 27.44 22.32 58.79
C THR A 300 28.27 22.16 57.51
N CYS A 301 29.48 21.61 57.61
CA CYS A 301 30.32 21.32 56.46
C CYS A 301 29.67 20.31 55.51
N ARG A 302 29.12 19.21 56.05
CA ARG A 302 28.37 18.20 55.26
C ARG A 302 27.15 18.80 54.55
N SER A 303 26.45 19.73 55.21
CA SER A 303 25.33 20.46 54.59
C SER A 303 25.80 21.32 53.41
N GLY A 304 26.98 21.94 53.52
CA GLY A 304 27.60 22.69 52.44
C GLY A 304 27.98 21.84 51.23
N GLU A 305 28.50 20.64 51.47
CA GLU A 305 28.80 19.65 50.41
C GLU A 305 27.53 19.20 49.68
N ALA A 306 26.43 18.97 50.41
CA ALA A 306 25.15 18.62 49.82
C ALA A 306 24.60 19.74 48.91
N LEU A 307 24.70 21.01 49.34
CA LEU A 307 24.33 22.16 48.52
C LEU A 307 25.19 22.28 47.25
N ALA A 308 26.49 22.00 47.34
CA ALA A 308 27.36 21.96 46.17
C ALA A 308 26.98 20.84 45.17
N GLY A 309 26.55 19.68 45.70
CA GLY A 309 25.98 18.60 44.89
C GLY A 309 24.71 19.03 44.15
N ILE A 310 23.81 19.75 44.84
CA ILE A 310 22.58 20.31 44.24
C ILE A 310 22.91 21.28 43.10
N LEU A 311 23.86 22.21 43.31
CA LEU A 311 24.30 23.13 42.26
C LEU A 311 24.81 22.41 41.00
N THR A 312 25.55 21.31 41.18
CA THR A 312 26.04 20.50 40.06
C THR A 312 24.87 19.88 39.27
N MET A 313 23.89 19.30 39.97
CA MET A 313 22.70 18.71 39.33
C MET A 313 21.85 19.76 38.59
N ILE A 314 21.75 20.99 39.10
CA ILE A 314 21.00 22.07 38.44
C ILE A 314 21.70 22.54 37.15
N ASN A 315 23.03 22.59 37.15
CA ASN A 315 23.79 22.89 35.93
C ASN A 315 23.56 21.83 34.85
N ASP A 316 23.62 20.55 35.22
CA ASP A 316 23.33 19.45 34.29
C ASP A 316 21.90 19.51 33.75
N LEU A 317 20.93 19.81 34.62
CA LEU A 317 19.52 20.01 34.22
C LEU A 317 19.40 21.16 33.20
N THR A 318 20.09 22.27 33.41
CA THR A 318 20.06 23.43 32.50
C THR A 318 20.62 23.06 31.12
N MET A 319 21.70 22.29 31.07
CA MET A 319 22.24 21.78 29.80
C MET A 319 21.25 20.87 29.07
N GLN A 320 20.58 19.97 29.79
CA GLN A 320 19.56 19.08 29.20
C GLN A 320 18.37 19.87 28.66
N LEU A 321 17.89 20.87 29.40
CA LEU A 321 16.80 21.75 28.93
C LEU A 321 17.18 22.50 27.66
N SER A 322 18.44 22.97 27.55
CA SER A 322 18.93 23.59 26.32
C SER A 322 18.92 22.62 25.14
N GLN A 323 19.31 21.35 25.34
CA GLN A 323 19.29 20.33 24.29
C GLN A 323 17.86 20.00 23.85
N ILE A 324 16.92 19.90 24.79
CA ILE A 324 15.51 19.65 24.47
C ILE A 324 14.91 20.83 23.69
N ALA A 325 15.24 22.07 24.07
CA ALA A 325 14.80 23.25 23.34
C ALA A 325 15.30 23.25 21.88
N THR A 326 16.60 22.95 21.66
CA THR A 326 17.16 22.83 20.31
C THR A 326 16.48 21.71 19.52
N ALA A 327 16.26 20.54 20.12
CA ALA A 327 15.56 19.45 19.45
C ALA A 327 14.12 19.83 19.05
N ALA A 328 13.42 20.59 19.89
CA ALA A 328 12.08 21.09 19.59
C ALA A 328 12.08 22.14 18.44
N GLU A 329 13.12 22.97 18.34
CA GLU A 329 13.31 23.87 17.20
C GLU A 329 13.58 23.10 15.90
N GLU A 330 14.43 22.07 15.93
CA GLU A 330 14.68 21.18 14.78
C GLU A 330 13.42 20.42 14.36
N GLN A 331 12.62 19.95 15.32
CA GLN A 331 11.33 19.31 15.05
C GLN A 331 10.36 20.28 14.38
N THR A 332 10.35 21.55 14.80
CA THR A 332 9.54 22.60 14.18
C THR A 332 9.97 22.84 12.72
N ALA A 333 11.28 22.92 12.46
CA ALA A 333 11.81 23.08 11.10
C ALA A 333 11.44 21.89 10.20
N THR A 334 11.62 20.67 10.70
CA THR A 334 11.23 19.44 9.99
C THR A 334 9.73 19.42 9.68
N THR A 335 8.91 19.89 10.62
CA THR A 335 7.46 19.98 10.44
C THR A 335 7.09 20.96 9.31
N HIS A 336 7.80 22.07 9.18
CA HIS A 336 7.62 22.99 8.04
C HIS A 336 7.97 22.33 6.70
N GLU A 337 9.02 21.52 6.64
CA GLU A 337 9.36 20.76 5.44
C GLU A 337 8.28 19.72 5.09
N ILE A 338 7.73 19.03 6.09
CA ILE A 338 6.61 18.10 5.91
C ILE A 338 5.39 18.84 5.32
N THR A 339 5.01 19.98 5.90
CA THR A 339 3.90 20.80 5.38
C THR A 339 4.15 21.24 3.94
N HIS A 340 5.38 21.62 3.59
CA HIS A 340 5.72 21.96 2.21
C HIS A 340 5.58 20.77 1.26
N ASN A 341 6.08 19.59 1.66
CA ASN A 341 5.94 18.36 0.88
C ASN A 341 4.48 17.96 0.67
N ILE A 342 3.62 18.18 1.66
CA ILE A 342 2.17 17.93 1.54
C ILE A 342 1.54 18.87 0.51
N GLN A 343 1.96 20.13 0.43
CA GLN A 343 1.49 21.06 -0.61
C GLN A 343 1.90 20.56 -2.01
N LEU A 344 3.12 20.04 -2.16
CA LEU A 344 3.58 19.44 -3.42
C LEU A 344 2.75 18.20 -3.78
N ILE A 345 2.47 17.32 -2.81
CA ILE A 345 1.61 16.13 -3.00
C ILE A 345 0.21 16.56 -3.47
N THR A 346 -0.40 17.55 -2.81
CA THR A 346 -1.72 18.07 -3.22
C THR A 346 -1.70 18.61 -4.65
N SER A 347 -0.62 19.29 -5.05
CA SER A 347 -0.46 19.74 -6.44
C SER A 347 -0.38 18.57 -7.44
N VAL A 348 0.34 17.51 -7.10
CA VAL A 348 0.43 16.30 -7.94
C VAL A 348 -0.91 15.58 -8.02
N VAL A 349 -1.64 15.48 -6.91
CA VAL A 349 -2.97 14.88 -6.86
C VAL A 349 -3.94 15.62 -7.77
N ASN A 350 -3.97 16.95 -7.71
CA ASN A 350 -4.78 17.77 -8.61
C ASN A 350 -4.41 17.53 -10.08
N GLY A 351 -3.12 17.45 -10.39
CA GLY A 351 -2.65 17.11 -11.74
C GLY A 351 -3.09 15.70 -12.19
N ASN A 352 -3.12 14.73 -11.29
CA ASN A 352 -3.62 13.38 -11.58
C ASN A 352 -5.13 13.37 -11.86
N VAL A 353 -5.92 14.15 -11.11
CA VAL A 353 -7.36 14.29 -11.36
C VAL A 353 -7.62 14.91 -12.74
N ASP A 354 -6.86 15.93 -13.12
CA ASP A 354 -6.95 16.55 -14.46
C ASP A 354 -6.56 15.57 -15.57
N ASN A 355 -5.47 14.81 -15.38
CA ASN A 355 -5.05 13.77 -16.31
C ASN A 355 -6.10 12.66 -16.44
N ALA A 356 -6.71 12.25 -15.33
CA ALA A 356 -7.78 11.27 -15.33
C ALA A 356 -9.02 11.78 -16.09
N ARG A 357 -9.34 13.07 -15.94
CA ARG A 357 -10.43 13.71 -16.68
C ARG A 357 -10.15 13.73 -18.19
N SER A 358 -8.96 14.15 -18.60
CA SER A 358 -8.53 14.14 -20.00
C SER A 358 -8.56 12.74 -20.61
N THR A 359 -8.09 11.74 -19.85
CA THR A 359 -8.11 10.33 -20.27
C THR A 359 -9.54 9.84 -20.46
N ARG A 360 -10.47 10.16 -19.54
CA ARG A 360 -11.89 9.83 -19.67
C ARG A 360 -12.52 10.43 -20.94
N THR A 361 -12.19 11.68 -21.27
CA THR A 361 -12.66 12.31 -22.50
C THR A 361 -12.10 11.61 -23.75
N ALA A 362 -10.81 11.28 -23.75
CA ALA A 362 -10.17 10.59 -24.85
C ALA A 362 -10.74 9.18 -25.07
N THR A 363 -10.94 8.40 -23.99
CA THR A 363 -11.52 7.06 -24.07
C THR A 363 -12.98 7.09 -24.53
N SER A 364 -13.77 8.06 -24.07
CA SER A 364 -15.15 8.24 -24.55
C SER A 364 -15.20 8.52 -26.05
N LYS A 365 -14.32 9.38 -26.56
CA LYS A 365 -14.23 9.66 -28.00
C LYS A 365 -13.74 8.45 -28.80
N LEU A 366 -12.80 7.68 -28.26
CA LEU A 366 -12.32 6.46 -28.89
C LEU A 366 -13.41 5.38 -28.93
N ALA A 367 -14.21 5.24 -27.87
CA ALA A 367 -15.38 4.36 -27.85
C ALA A 367 -16.36 4.70 -28.98
N GLU A 368 -16.66 5.99 -29.15
CA GLU A 368 -17.52 6.48 -30.23
C GLU A 368 -16.95 6.14 -31.62
N GLN A 369 -15.65 6.37 -31.83
CA GLN A 369 -14.99 6.04 -33.10
C GLN A 369 -15.00 4.54 -33.40
N VAL A 370 -14.77 3.69 -32.39
CA VAL A 370 -14.87 2.22 -32.53
C VAL A 370 -16.30 1.81 -32.89
N ASP A 371 -17.31 2.45 -32.31
CA ASP A 371 -18.70 2.20 -32.66
C ASP A 371 -19.04 2.63 -34.09
N GLN A 372 -18.53 3.78 -34.54
CA GLN A 372 -18.69 4.26 -35.92
C GLN A 372 -17.99 3.33 -36.93
N LEU A 373 -16.75 2.90 -36.65
CA LEU A 373 -16.04 1.94 -37.50
C LEU A 373 -16.81 0.63 -37.64
N HIS A 374 -17.34 0.10 -36.54
CA HIS A 374 -18.14 -1.11 -36.55
C HIS A 374 -19.45 -0.94 -37.35
N GLN A 375 -20.08 0.24 -37.32
CA GLN A 375 -21.27 0.52 -38.13
C GLN A 375 -20.92 0.60 -39.63
N LEU A 376 -19.79 1.22 -39.97
CA LEU A 376 -19.33 1.35 -41.36
C LEU A 376 -19.06 0.00 -42.02
N VAL A 377 -18.48 -0.96 -41.29
CA VAL A 377 -18.20 -2.29 -41.86
C VAL A 377 -19.35 -3.29 -41.65
N GLY A 378 -20.30 -2.98 -40.78
CA GLY A 378 -21.41 -3.88 -40.42
C GLY A 378 -22.40 -4.17 -41.54
N HIS A 379 -22.31 -3.49 -42.68
CA HIS A 379 -23.12 -3.78 -43.87
C HIS A 379 -22.49 -4.85 -44.79
N PHE A 380 -21.22 -5.21 -44.59
CA PHE A 380 -20.58 -6.24 -45.40
C PHE A 380 -21.03 -7.62 -44.94
N ARG A 381 -21.56 -8.42 -45.87
CA ARG A 381 -21.86 -9.83 -45.63
C ARG A 381 -20.62 -10.66 -45.91
N LEU A 382 -20.14 -11.36 -44.89
CA LEU A 382 -18.98 -12.23 -44.99
C LEU A 382 -19.38 -13.64 -45.45
N THR A 383 -18.42 -14.40 -45.99
CA THR A 383 -18.58 -15.82 -46.28
C THR A 383 -19.01 -16.55 -45.01
N ASP A 384 -20.00 -17.43 -45.19
CA ASP A 384 -20.46 -18.34 -44.17
C ASP A 384 -19.28 -19.05 -43.50
N ALA A 385 -19.34 -19.15 -42.17
CA ALA A 385 -18.36 -19.87 -41.37
C ALA A 385 -18.19 -21.33 -41.83
N MET A 386 -19.30 -21.95 -42.28
CA MET A 386 -19.34 -23.32 -42.75
C MET A 386 -20.13 -23.41 -44.07
N VAL A 387 -19.55 -24.09 -45.06
CA VAL A 387 -20.20 -24.36 -46.36
C VAL A 387 -20.31 -25.87 -46.53
N TRP A 388 -21.52 -26.35 -46.84
CA TRP A 388 -21.76 -27.77 -47.09
C TRP A 388 -21.15 -28.19 -48.44
N ASP A 389 -20.43 -29.31 -48.43
CA ASP A 389 -19.91 -29.97 -49.63
C ASP A 389 -20.09 -31.49 -49.52
N GLN A 390 -19.99 -32.22 -50.64
CA GLN A 390 -20.30 -33.65 -50.69
C GLN A 390 -19.39 -34.52 -49.79
N SER A 391 -18.21 -34.03 -49.41
CA SER A 391 -17.30 -34.74 -48.48
C SER A 391 -17.83 -34.83 -47.04
N PHE A 392 -18.85 -34.05 -46.69
CA PHE A 392 -19.57 -34.15 -45.41
C PHE A 392 -20.74 -35.13 -45.44
N SER A 393 -21.10 -35.68 -46.60
CA SER A 393 -22.24 -36.59 -46.72
C SER A 393 -21.93 -37.95 -46.09
N THR A 394 -22.73 -38.31 -45.10
CA THR A 394 -22.78 -39.67 -44.53
C THR A 394 -23.43 -40.67 -45.48
N SER A 395 -23.93 -40.18 -46.62
CA SER A 395 -24.77 -40.90 -47.58
C SER A 395 -26.11 -41.39 -47.01
N ILE A 396 -26.57 -40.79 -45.91
CA ILE A 396 -27.87 -41.03 -45.30
C ILE A 396 -28.64 -39.70 -45.39
N PRO A 397 -29.61 -39.57 -46.31
CA PRO A 397 -30.35 -38.34 -46.53
C PRO A 397 -30.86 -37.66 -45.26
N THR A 398 -31.34 -38.44 -44.28
CA THR A 398 -31.88 -37.88 -43.04
C THR A 398 -30.81 -37.21 -42.16
N PHE A 399 -29.61 -37.77 -42.06
CA PHE A 399 -28.50 -37.16 -41.30
C PHE A 399 -27.83 -36.03 -42.06
N ASP A 400 -27.69 -36.15 -43.38
CA ASP A 400 -27.14 -35.06 -44.21
C ASP A 400 -27.99 -33.79 -44.10
N GLU A 401 -29.33 -33.89 -44.05
CA GLU A 401 -30.20 -32.73 -43.81
C GLU A 401 -30.06 -32.16 -42.39
N GLN A 402 -29.81 -33.01 -41.39
CA GLN A 402 -29.56 -32.55 -40.02
C GLN A 402 -28.21 -31.82 -39.89
N HIS A 403 -27.15 -32.33 -40.53
CA HIS A 403 -25.85 -31.67 -40.57
C HIS A 403 -25.91 -30.33 -41.31
N LYS A 404 -26.62 -30.24 -42.45
CA LYS A 404 -26.86 -28.96 -43.14
C LYS A 404 -27.55 -27.94 -42.23
N LYS A 405 -28.50 -28.38 -41.42
CA LYS A 405 -29.18 -27.51 -40.46
C LYS A 405 -28.27 -27.07 -39.31
N LEU A 406 -27.35 -27.92 -38.85
CA LEU A 406 -26.29 -27.52 -37.91
C LEU A 406 -25.38 -26.44 -38.51
N PHE A 407 -24.95 -26.61 -39.76
CA PHE A 407 -24.12 -25.61 -40.47
C PHE A 407 -24.85 -24.27 -40.57
N ALA A 408 -26.14 -24.30 -40.92
CA ALA A 408 -26.96 -23.09 -40.98
C ALA A 408 -27.05 -22.37 -39.63
N MET A 409 -27.18 -23.11 -38.51
CA MET A 409 -27.23 -22.51 -37.17
C MET A 409 -25.88 -21.95 -36.71
N VAL A 410 -24.76 -22.59 -37.06
CA VAL A 410 -23.41 -22.04 -36.80
C VAL A 410 -23.19 -20.77 -37.61
N ASN A 411 -23.62 -20.74 -38.87
CA ASN A 411 -23.57 -19.52 -39.69
C ASN A 411 -24.47 -18.42 -39.13
N GLU A 412 -25.67 -18.75 -38.65
CA GLU A 412 -26.57 -17.79 -37.98
C GLU A 412 -25.92 -17.21 -36.71
N LEU A 413 -25.18 -18.02 -35.93
CA LEU A 413 -24.46 -17.55 -34.75
C LEU A 413 -23.32 -16.61 -35.13
N ASN A 414 -22.52 -16.98 -36.14
CA ASN A 414 -21.43 -16.15 -36.67
C ASN A 414 -21.96 -14.80 -37.20
N GLU A 415 -23.06 -14.82 -37.95
CA GLU A 415 -23.75 -13.62 -38.44
C GLU A 415 -24.27 -12.76 -37.28
N ALA A 416 -24.90 -13.37 -36.28
CA ALA A 416 -25.39 -12.65 -35.10
C ALA A 416 -24.27 -11.94 -34.34
N MET A 417 -23.10 -12.57 -34.25
CA MET A 417 -21.90 -12.00 -33.63
C MET A 417 -21.32 -10.85 -34.47
N GLN A 418 -21.29 -10.96 -35.80
CA GLN A 418 -20.76 -9.93 -36.70
C GLN A 418 -21.66 -8.69 -36.80
N HIS A 419 -22.99 -8.86 -36.71
CA HIS A 419 -23.95 -7.76 -36.91
C HIS A 419 -24.45 -7.11 -35.62
N LYS A 420 -23.68 -7.15 -34.53
CA LYS A 420 -24.03 -6.44 -33.27
C LYS A 420 -25.43 -6.79 -32.76
N ARG A 421 -25.88 -8.04 -32.92
CA ARG A 421 -27.14 -8.46 -32.30
C ARG A 421 -26.99 -8.37 -30.78
N SER A 422 -28.08 -8.05 -30.08
CA SER A 422 -28.04 -7.89 -28.63
C SER A 422 -27.55 -9.19 -27.96
N LYS A 423 -27.03 -9.09 -26.73
CA LYS A 423 -26.58 -10.27 -25.95
C LYS A 423 -27.67 -11.35 -25.91
N GLU A 424 -28.92 -10.91 -25.81
CA GLU A 424 -30.12 -11.77 -25.79
C GLU A 424 -30.34 -12.46 -27.15
N ALA A 425 -30.15 -11.74 -28.25
CA ALA A 425 -30.30 -12.29 -29.59
C ALA A 425 -29.18 -13.31 -29.91
N ILE A 426 -27.93 -13.01 -29.55
CA ILE A 426 -26.81 -13.97 -29.70
C ILE A 426 -27.04 -15.18 -28.78
N GLY A 427 -27.43 -14.96 -27.53
CA GLY A 427 -27.77 -16.02 -26.57
C GLY A 427 -28.92 -16.91 -27.04
N SER A 428 -29.93 -16.35 -27.71
CA SER A 428 -31.04 -17.11 -28.30
C SER A 428 -30.57 -18.03 -29.42
N VAL A 429 -29.68 -17.57 -30.31
CA VAL A 429 -29.10 -18.39 -31.38
C VAL A 429 -28.24 -19.52 -30.78
N LEU A 430 -27.37 -19.19 -29.82
CA LEU A 430 -26.53 -20.18 -29.13
C LEU A 430 -27.38 -21.26 -28.45
N SER A 431 -28.45 -20.86 -27.77
CA SER A 431 -29.37 -21.80 -27.09
C SER A 431 -30.05 -22.76 -28.07
N ARG A 432 -30.50 -22.25 -29.23
CA ARG A 432 -31.09 -23.08 -30.29
C ARG A 432 -30.08 -24.04 -30.88
N LEU A 433 -28.85 -23.58 -31.13
CA LEU A 433 -27.76 -24.42 -31.64
C LEU A 433 -27.47 -25.57 -30.69
N ILE A 434 -27.27 -25.30 -29.39
CA ILE A 434 -27.01 -26.33 -28.37
C ILE A 434 -28.15 -27.35 -28.32
N ALA A 435 -29.40 -26.89 -28.28
CA ALA A 435 -30.56 -27.77 -28.23
C ALA A 435 -30.68 -28.66 -29.48
N TYR A 436 -30.44 -28.07 -30.67
CA TYR A 436 -30.50 -28.82 -31.92
C TYR A 436 -29.38 -29.86 -32.02
N THR A 437 -28.15 -29.50 -31.65
CA THR A 437 -27.00 -30.42 -31.56
C THR A 437 -27.32 -31.64 -30.67
N GLY A 438 -27.87 -31.42 -29.48
CA GLY A 438 -28.27 -32.53 -28.60
C GLY A 438 -29.35 -33.44 -29.21
N SER A 439 -30.33 -32.85 -29.90
CA SER A 439 -31.39 -33.62 -30.59
C SER A 439 -30.86 -34.44 -31.76
N HIS A 440 -29.90 -33.89 -32.52
CA HIS A 440 -29.24 -34.57 -33.63
C HIS A 440 -28.42 -35.77 -33.13
N PHE A 441 -27.59 -35.58 -32.10
CA PHE A 441 -26.82 -36.66 -31.48
C PHE A 441 -27.71 -37.79 -30.94
N THR A 442 -28.86 -37.45 -30.35
CA THR A 442 -29.84 -38.46 -29.90
C THR A 442 -30.38 -39.30 -31.06
N ALA A 443 -30.61 -38.69 -32.23
CA ALA A 443 -31.09 -39.39 -33.41
C ALA A 443 -30.04 -40.35 -33.98
N GLU A 444 -28.77 -39.95 -34.02
CA GLU A 444 -27.65 -40.82 -34.44
C GLU A 444 -27.47 -42.01 -33.49
N GLU A 445 -27.44 -41.75 -32.18
CA GLU A 445 -27.30 -42.79 -31.17
C GLU A 445 -28.44 -43.81 -31.19
N GLU A 446 -29.67 -43.36 -31.48
CA GLU A 446 -30.81 -44.26 -31.65
C GLU A 446 -30.66 -45.15 -32.90
N ALA A 447 -30.10 -44.62 -33.98
CA ALA A 447 -29.79 -45.41 -35.17
C ALA A 447 -28.66 -46.42 -34.89
N PHE A 448 -27.64 -46.06 -34.11
CA PHE A 448 -26.60 -46.99 -33.67
C PHE A 448 -27.18 -48.13 -32.83
N ARG A 449 -28.05 -47.81 -31.88
CA ARG A 449 -28.70 -48.80 -31.01
C ARG A 449 -29.57 -49.79 -31.80
N LYS A 450 -30.28 -49.31 -32.82
CA LYS A 450 -31.12 -50.16 -33.69
C LYS A 450 -30.33 -51.08 -34.62
N THR A 451 -29.12 -50.68 -35.00
CA THR A 451 -28.31 -51.38 -36.00
C THR A 451 -27.10 -52.11 -35.41
N GLY A 452 -26.86 -51.99 -34.10
CA GLY A 452 -25.72 -52.58 -33.40
C GLY A 452 -24.38 -52.04 -33.88
N TYR A 453 -24.23 -50.72 -33.99
CA TYR A 453 -22.98 -50.09 -34.45
C TYR A 453 -21.82 -50.32 -33.46
N PRO A 454 -20.68 -50.92 -33.86
CA PRO A 454 -19.62 -51.32 -32.93
C PRO A 454 -18.94 -50.18 -32.15
N GLU A 455 -18.92 -48.96 -32.71
CA GLU A 455 -18.24 -47.80 -32.10
C GLU A 455 -19.21 -46.87 -31.33
N GLU A 456 -20.47 -47.29 -31.07
CA GLU A 456 -21.51 -46.49 -30.39
C GLU A 456 -21.01 -45.82 -29.10
N ALA A 457 -20.34 -46.56 -28.22
CA ALA A 457 -19.91 -46.04 -26.92
C ALA A 457 -18.85 -44.93 -27.04
N ALA A 458 -17.93 -45.05 -28.01
CA ALA A 458 -16.91 -44.03 -28.26
C ALA A 458 -17.54 -42.78 -28.87
N HIS A 459 -18.51 -42.95 -29.78
CA HIS A 459 -19.24 -41.86 -30.43
C HIS A 459 -20.10 -41.07 -29.43
N ARG A 460 -20.88 -41.77 -28.58
CA ARG A 460 -21.68 -41.15 -27.51
C ARG A 460 -20.82 -40.33 -26.55
N LYS A 461 -19.60 -40.78 -26.24
CA LYS A 461 -18.69 -40.02 -25.37
C LYS A 461 -18.29 -38.68 -26.01
N GLN A 462 -17.97 -38.67 -27.31
CA GLN A 462 -17.64 -37.43 -28.03
C GLN A 462 -18.83 -36.45 -28.04
N HIS A 463 -20.05 -36.95 -28.21
CA HIS A 463 -21.27 -36.14 -28.12
C HIS A 463 -21.46 -35.51 -26.75
N GLN A 464 -21.31 -36.30 -25.68
CA GLN A 464 -21.43 -35.82 -24.30
C GLN A 464 -20.40 -34.75 -23.98
N ASP A 465 -19.14 -34.95 -24.38
CA ASP A 465 -18.05 -34.01 -24.14
C ASP A 465 -18.31 -32.65 -24.80
N LEU A 466 -18.82 -32.62 -26.04
CA LEU A 466 -19.16 -31.36 -26.73
C LEU A 466 -20.33 -30.65 -26.05
N VAL A 467 -21.42 -31.37 -25.77
CA VAL A 467 -22.61 -30.76 -25.16
C VAL A 467 -22.27 -30.14 -23.80
N GLN A 468 -21.45 -30.80 -22.99
CA GLN A 468 -20.99 -30.25 -21.71
C GLN A 468 -20.16 -28.96 -21.90
N GLN A 469 -19.23 -28.95 -22.85
CA GLN A 469 -18.43 -27.76 -23.17
C GLN A 469 -19.32 -26.59 -23.62
N ALA A 470 -20.31 -26.87 -24.48
CA ALA A 470 -21.22 -25.84 -24.99
C ALA A 470 -22.13 -25.26 -23.89
N LEU A 471 -22.60 -26.09 -22.95
CA LEU A 471 -23.39 -25.65 -21.79
C LEU A 471 -22.56 -24.79 -20.83
N ALA A 472 -21.31 -25.18 -20.54
CA ALA A 472 -20.41 -24.38 -19.70
C ALA A 472 -20.08 -23.02 -20.33
N LEU A 473 -19.89 -22.98 -21.65
CA LEU A 473 -19.71 -21.74 -22.40
C LEU A 473 -20.96 -20.85 -22.32
N GLN A 474 -22.14 -21.43 -22.50
CA GLN A 474 -23.42 -20.70 -22.39
C GLN A 474 -23.62 -20.10 -20.99
N GLU A 475 -23.26 -20.83 -19.93
CA GLU A 475 -23.36 -20.34 -18.55
C GLU A 475 -22.47 -19.12 -18.31
N LYS A 476 -21.19 -19.20 -18.72
CA LYS A 476 -20.24 -18.07 -18.63
C LYS A 476 -20.66 -16.86 -19.47
N PHE A 477 -21.26 -17.10 -20.63
CA PHE A 477 -21.82 -16.03 -21.46
C PHE A 477 -23.01 -15.37 -20.75
N ASN A 478 -23.93 -16.15 -20.21
CA ASN A 478 -25.11 -15.66 -19.51
C ASN A 478 -24.73 -14.86 -18.26
N SER A 479 -23.76 -15.33 -17.46
CA SER A 479 -23.25 -14.62 -16.28
C SER A 479 -22.50 -13.32 -16.61
N GLY A 480 -22.08 -13.15 -17.88
CA GLY A 480 -21.28 -12.00 -18.30
C GLY A 480 -19.80 -12.12 -17.97
N GLU A 481 -19.36 -13.29 -17.49
CA GLU A 481 -17.95 -13.62 -17.25
C GLU A 481 -17.16 -13.74 -18.57
N MET A 482 -17.85 -14.10 -19.66
CA MET A 482 -17.23 -14.28 -20.97
C MET A 482 -18.07 -13.66 -22.09
N LEU A 483 -17.41 -13.01 -23.05
CA LEU A 483 -17.99 -12.63 -24.33
C LEU A 483 -17.74 -13.75 -25.35
N LEU A 484 -18.72 -14.01 -26.23
CA LEU A 484 -18.50 -14.92 -27.36
C LEU A 484 -17.60 -14.21 -28.36
N THR A 485 -16.48 -14.84 -28.70
CA THR A 485 -15.47 -14.34 -29.65
C THR A 485 -15.41 -15.23 -30.89
N GLN A 486 -14.68 -14.78 -31.91
CA GLN A 486 -14.42 -15.57 -33.11
C GLN A 486 -13.82 -16.95 -32.80
N GLU A 487 -13.07 -17.09 -31.70
CA GLU A 487 -12.51 -18.36 -31.23
C GLU A 487 -13.59 -19.42 -30.99
N VAL A 488 -14.79 -19.01 -30.56
CA VAL A 488 -15.92 -19.94 -30.38
C VAL A 488 -16.41 -20.47 -31.73
N ILE A 489 -16.47 -19.62 -32.75
CA ILE A 489 -16.87 -20.01 -34.10
C ILE A 489 -15.81 -20.95 -34.70
N GLU A 490 -14.52 -20.66 -34.52
CA GLU A 490 -13.42 -21.53 -34.96
C GLU A 490 -13.46 -22.89 -34.27
N PHE A 491 -13.65 -22.93 -32.95
CA PHE A 491 -13.83 -24.17 -32.21
C PHE A 491 -14.99 -25.02 -32.75
N LEU A 492 -16.16 -24.39 -32.98
CA LEU A 492 -17.34 -25.09 -33.53
C LEU A 492 -17.08 -25.62 -34.94
N GLN A 493 -16.42 -24.84 -35.79
CA GLN A 493 -16.03 -25.26 -37.14
C GLN A 493 -15.09 -26.47 -37.09
N GLU A 494 -14.00 -26.37 -36.33
CA GLU A 494 -13.01 -27.44 -36.22
C GLU A 494 -13.61 -28.74 -35.70
N TRP A 495 -14.45 -28.64 -34.65
CA TRP A 495 -15.11 -29.80 -34.06
C TRP A 495 -16.05 -30.47 -35.07
N LEU A 496 -16.96 -29.71 -35.69
CA LEU A 496 -17.94 -30.26 -36.64
C LEU A 496 -17.26 -30.86 -37.87
N VAL A 497 -16.24 -30.20 -38.40
CA VAL A 497 -15.48 -30.72 -39.55
C VAL A 497 -14.80 -32.04 -39.21
N LYS A 498 -14.14 -32.10 -38.05
CA LYS A 498 -13.44 -33.31 -37.59
C LYS A 498 -14.42 -34.45 -37.30
N HIS A 499 -15.56 -34.14 -36.68
CA HIS A 499 -16.56 -35.11 -36.29
C HIS A 499 -17.28 -35.71 -37.50
N ILE A 500 -17.79 -34.87 -38.40
CA ILE A 500 -18.55 -35.34 -39.57
C ILE A 500 -17.64 -36.10 -40.54
N LYS A 501 -16.47 -35.52 -40.88
CA LYS A 501 -15.55 -36.15 -41.85
C LYS A 501 -14.83 -37.36 -41.27
N GLY A 502 -14.51 -37.35 -39.97
CA GLY A 502 -13.72 -38.38 -39.32
C GLY A 502 -14.54 -39.51 -38.72
N THR A 503 -15.62 -39.17 -38.01
CA THR A 503 -16.45 -40.12 -37.25
C THR A 503 -17.72 -40.46 -38.02
N ASP A 504 -18.50 -39.47 -38.47
CA ASP A 504 -19.86 -39.72 -38.98
C ASP A 504 -19.88 -40.42 -40.34
N ASN A 505 -18.97 -40.04 -41.23
CA ASN A 505 -18.78 -40.71 -42.52
C ASN A 505 -18.52 -42.22 -42.40
N ARG A 506 -17.95 -42.69 -41.28
CA ARG A 506 -17.62 -44.11 -41.07
C ARG A 506 -18.87 -44.96 -40.79
N TYR A 507 -19.84 -44.45 -40.03
CA TYR A 507 -21.05 -45.21 -39.74
C TYR A 507 -21.99 -45.29 -40.94
N GLY A 508 -21.86 -44.37 -41.91
CA GLY A 508 -22.76 -44.27 -43.06
C GLY A 508 -22.88 -45.54 -43.90
N ALA A 509 -21.79 -46.32 -44.01
CA ALA A 509 -21.81 -47.63 -44.67
C ALA A 509 -22.53 -48.71 -43.84
N HIS A 510 -22.36 -48.69 -42.52
CA HIS A 510 -22.99 -49.64 -41.59
C HIS A 510 -24.51 -49.44 -41.52
N LEU A 511 -24.96 -48.19 -41.38
CA LEU A 511 -26.38 -47.88 -41.27
C LEU A 511 -27.15 -48.15 -42.57
N ARG A 512 -26.57 -47.86 -43.74
CA ARG A 512 -27.18 -48.22 -45.04
C ARG A 512 -27.34 -49.73 -45.21
N LYS A 513 -26.35 -50.52 -44.78
CA LYS A 513 -26.42 -52.00 -44.82
C LYS A 513 -27.57 -52.54 -43.95
N ASN A 514 -28.02 -51.78 -42.96
CA ASN A 514 -29.10 -52.12 -42.06
C ASN A 514 -30.42 -51.38 -42.39
N ASN A 515 -30.61 -50.93 -43.64
CA ASN A 515 -31.82 -50.28 -44.15
C ASN A 515 -32.24 -48.98 -43.44
N ILE A 516 -31.28 -48.23 -42.87
CA ILE A 516 -31.53 -46.87 -42.41
C ILE A 516 -31.27 -45.90 -43.58
N SER A 517 -32.27 -45.06 -43.89
CA SER A 517 -32.25 -44.06 -44.98
C SER A 517 -32.37 -42.64 -44.46
#